data_AF-A0A9Q0IET9-F1
#
_entry.id   AF-A0A9Q0IET9-F1
#
_cell.length_a   1.000
_cell.length_b   1.000
_cell.length_c   1.000
_cell.angle_alpha   90.00
_cell.angle_beta   90.00
_cell.angle_gamma   90.00
#
_symmetry.space_group_name_H-M   'P 1'
#
loop_
_entity.id
_entity.type
_entity.pdbx_description
1 polymer ?
#
loop_
_entity_poly.entity_id
_entity_poly.type
_entity_poly.pdbx_seq_one_letter_code
_entity_poly.pdbx_strand_id
1 'polypeptide(L)'
;MSTLLTCLVLFVLIGGTESQTTPRPKTCTAATTCDTCVQSTQCLWCYTNNTCALYPVGHLLPTPADCPLSHARWGVCWVNFEALIIAMAMLAGSLLIGLSACCCWCFCCRRRRSGPDQDEERFARRREEIKQRSEERNVDRKTRHEDIRKKYGLMADSNLPYNKFENE
;
A
#
# COMPACT_ATOMS: atom_id res chain seq x y z
N MET A 1 4.74 1.14 -4.95
CA MET A 1 4.03 1.12 -3.64
C MET A 1 5.00 0.99 -2.47
N SER A 2 5.94 0.03 -2.48
CA SER A 2 6.97 -0.09 -1.42
C SER A 2 7.81 1.19 -1.24
N THR A 3 8.23 1.81 -2.34
CA THR A 3 9.06 3.02 -2.35
C THR A 3 8.39 4.27 -1.77
N LEU A 4 7.08 4.45 -2.00
CA LEU A 4 6.32 5.58 -1.44
C LEU A 4 6.11 5.41 0.06
N LEU A 5 5.86 4.17 0.49
CA LEU A 5 5.67 3.85 1.90
C LEU A 5 7.00 3.97 2.67
N THR A 6 8.12 3.54 2.08
CA THR A 6 9.44 3.75 2.66
C THR A 6 9.85 5.21 2.68
N CYS A 7 9.52 6.00 1.65
CA CYS A 7 9.78 7.45 1.65
C CYS A 7 8.94 8.20 2.68
N LEU A 8 7.67 7.84 2.87
CA LEU A 8 6.81 8.42 3.92
C LEU A 8 7.32 8.07 5.32
N VAL A 9 7.73 6.82 5.54
CA VAL A 9 8.33 6.39 6.81
C VAL A 9 9.67 7.11 7.06
N LEU A 10 10.51 7.27 6.05
CA LEU A 10 11.74 8.07 6.15
C LEU A 10 11.46 9.55 6.44
N PHE A 11 10.47 10.17 5.81
CA PHE A 11 10.09 11.56 6.11
C PHE A 11 9.58 11.74 7.55
N VAL A 12 8.82 10.78 8.07
CA VAL A 12 8.35 10.81 9.48
C VAL A 12 9.49 10.57 10.47
N LEU A 13 10.44 9.70 10.13
CA LEU A 13 11.62 9.43 10.96
C LEU A 13 12.64 10.59 10.95
N ILE A 14 12.77 11.30 9.83
CA ILE A 14 13.67 12.46 9.68
C ILE A 14 13.01 13.74 10.24
N GLY A 15 11.69 13.88 10.16
CA GLY A 15 10.95 15.05 10.65
C GLY A 15 10.76 15.13 12.18
N GLY A 16 11.31 14.17 12.93
CA GLY A 16 11.13 14.03 14.38
C GLY A 16 11.99 14.94 15.26
N THR A 17 12.65 15.96 14.72
CA THR A 17 13.48 16.86 15.54
C THR A 17 13.41 18.30 15.04
N GLU A 18 12.53 19.11 15.63
CA GLU A 18 12.83 20.49 16.05
C GLU A 18 11.85 20.92 17.17
N SER A 19 12.10 20.46 18.39
CA SER A 19 11.67 21.20 19.58
C SER A 19 12.73 22.25 19.89
N GLN A 20 12.65 23.41 19.26
CA GLN A 20 13.37 24.59 19.73
C GLN A 20 12.59 25.19 20.91
N THR A 21 12.93 24.73 22.11
CA THR A 21 12.63 25.48 23.33
C THR A 21 13.63 26.62 23.43
N THR A 22 13.21 27.83 23.03
CA THR A 22 13.91 29.06 23.42
C THR A 22 13.07 29.78 24.48
N PRO A 23 13.64 30.14 25.66
CA PRO A 23 12.89 30.75 26.75
C PRO A 23 12.81 32.28 26.64
N ARG A 24 11.67 32.80 27.12
CA ARG A 24 11.31 34.15 27.60
C ARG A 24 10.42 35.03 26.72
N PRO A 25 9.39 35.65 27.34
CA PRO A 25 8.34 36.39 26.65
C PRO A 25 8.91 37.74 26.19
N LYS A 26 8.96 37.93 24.88
CA LYS A 26 9.15 39.25 24.29
C LYS A 26 7.77 39.73 23.86
N THR A 27 7.37 40.87 24.40
CA THR A 27 6.11 41.55 24.12
C THR A 27 5.94 41.67 22.59
N CYS A 28 5.06 40.85 21.99
CA CYS A 28 4.86 40.84 20.53
C CYS A 28 4.49 42.25 20.00
N THR A 29 3.83 43.06 20.84
CA THR A 29 3.41 44.43 20.53
C THR A 29 4.54 45.43 20.26
N ALA A 30 5.81 45.09 20.51
CA ALA A 30 6.94 45.98 20.19
C ALA A 30 7.36 45.93 18.70
N ALA A 31 6.93 44.91 17.95
CA ALA A 31 7.29 44.75 16.55
C ALA A 31 6.39 45.60 15.63
N THR A 32 7.02 46.41 14.78
CA THR A 32 6.33 47.29 13.81
C THR A 32 6.25 46.72 12.40
N THR A 33 6.97 45.63 12.12
CA THR A 33 6.98 44.97 10.81
C THR A 33 6.66 43.49 10.93
N CYS A 34 6.06 42.95 9.88
CA CYS A 34 5.65 41.56 9.81
C CYS A 34 6.81 40.59 10.08
N ASP A 35 7.97 40.77 9.43
CA ASP A 35 9.13 39.89 9.59
C ASP A 35 9.66 39.87 11.02
N THR A 36 9.72 41.03 11.69
CA THR A 36 10.14 41.12 13.10
C THR A 36 9.12 40.52 14.07
N CYS A 37 7.83 40.54 13.70
CA CYS A 37 6.75 40.00 14.51
C CYS A 37 6.72 38.47 14.48
N VAL A 38 6.75 37.88 13.28
CA VAL A 38 6.58 36.42 13.09
C VAL A 38 7.81 35.59 13.42
N GLN A 39 8.92 36.24 13.78
CA GLN A 39 10.16 35.57 14.19
C GLN A 39 9.98 34.68 15.43
N SER A 40 8.97 34.99 16.26
CA SER A 40 8.53 34.13 17.36
C SER A 40 7.24 33.39 16.98
N THR A 41 7.19 32.09 17.24
CA THR A 41 5.99 31.25 17.04
C THR A 41 4.85 31.60 18.00
N GLN A 42 5.12 32.41 19.03
CA GLN A 42 4.12 32.91 19.99
C GLN A 42 3.42 34.19 19.51
N CYS A 43 3.88 34.81 18.43
CA CYS A 43 3.33 36.06 17.90
C CYS A 43 2.58 35.83 16.58
N LEU A 44 1.60 36.69 16.32
CA LEU A 44 0.80 36.71 15.10
C LEU A 44 0.80 38.13 14.54
N TRP A 45 1.04 38.27 13.24
CA TRP A 45 0.89 39.53 12.53
C TRP A 45 -0.45 39.59 11.82
N CYS A 46 -1.15 40.72 11.92
CA CYS A 46 -2.43 40.94 11.24
C CYS A 46 -2.38 42.11 10.28
N TYR A 47 -2.64 41.86 8.99
CA TYR A 47 -2.63 42.91 7.96
C TYR A 47 -3.87 43.82 7.95
N THR A 48 -4.97 43.45 8.62
CA THR A 48 -6.15 44.33 8.66
C THR A 48 -5.88 45.60 9.46
N ASN A 49 -5.25 45.45 10.63
CA ASN A 49 -4.93 46.56 11.55
C ASN A 49 -3.44 46.90 11.58
N ASN A 50 -2.58 46.15 10.88
CA ASN A 50 -1.11 46.26 10.91
C ASN A 50 -0.55 46.16 12.34
N THR A 51 -1.04 45.20 13.11
CA THR A 51 -0.65 44.98 14.51
C THR A 51 0.02 43.63 14.70
N CYS A 52 1.02 43.61 15.60
CA CYS A 52 1.62 42.38 16.11
C CYS A 52 0.99 42.04 17.47
N ALA A 53 0.34 40.90 17.57
CA ALA A 53 -0.33 40.43 18.78
C ALA A 53 0.25 39.08 19.23
N LEU A 54 0.00 38.73 20.50
CA LEU A 54 0.24 37.36 20.97
C LEU A 54 -0.76 36.43 20.29
N TYR A 55 -0.27 35.32 19.74
CA TYR A 55 -1.13 34.29 19.21
C TYR A 55 -1.96 33.69 20.36
N PRO A 56 -3.30 33.70 20.28
CA PRO A 56 -4.14 33.22 21.37
C PRO A 56 -3.99 31.70 21.54
N VAL A 57 -3.22 31.26 22.54
CA VAL A 57 -3.04 29.82 22.85
C VAL A 57 -4.32 29.14 23.35
N GLY A 58 -5.35 29.91 23.71
CA GLY A 58 -6.64 29.38 24.16
C GLY A 58 -7.56 28.91 23.03
N HIS A 59 -7.30 29.32 21.78
CA HIS A 59 -8.11 28.93 20.63
C HIS A 59 -7.20 28.41 19.52
N LEU A 60 -7.52 27.21 18.98
CA LEU A 60 -6.74 26.56 17.93
C LEU A 60 -6.61 27.43 16.65
N LEU A 61 -7.58 28.32 16.41
CA LEU A 61 -7.54 29.31 15.34
C LEU A 61 -7.91 30.68 15.90
N PRO A 62 -7.25 31.77 15.46
CA PRO A 62 -7.67 33.11 15.81
C PRO A 62 -9.09 33.32 15.30
N THR A 63 -9.95 33.90 16.13
CA THR A 63 -11.32 34.18 15.71
C THR A 63 -11.29 35.28 14.64
N PRO A 64 -12.25 35.29 13.69
CA PRO A 64 -12.30 36.33 12.66
C PRO A 64 -12.50 37.74 13.24
N ALA A 65 -12.95 37.85 14.51
CA ALA A 65 -13.04 39.11 15.23
C ALA A 65 -11.65 39.70 15.58
N ASP A 66 -10.67 38.85 15.85
CA ASP A 66 -9.30 39.28 16.19
C ASP A 66 -8.49 39.57 14.92
N CYS A 67 -8.51 38.63 13.96
CA CYS A 67 -7.90 38.79 12.64
C CYS A 67 -8.48 37.76 11.65
N PRO A 68 -8.93 38.16 10.46
CA PRO A 68 -9.33 37.21 9.44
C PRO A 68 -8.13 36.36 8.99
N LEU A 69 -8.35 35.05 8.83
CA LEU A 69 -7.30 34.05 8.52
C LEU A 69 -6.53 34.36 7.22
N SER A 70 -7.17 35.02 6.26
CA SER A 70 -6.55 35.44 5.00
C SER A 70 -5.50 36.53 5.18
N HIS A 71 -5.59 37.34 6.23
CA HIS A 71 -4.68 38.44 6.53
C HIS A 71 -3.74 38.16 7.70
N ALA A 72 -3.98 37.06 8.44
CA ALA A 72 -3.14 36.61 9.53
C ALA A 72 -1.85 35.95 9.01
N ARG A 73 -0.71 36.25 9.63
CA ARG A 73 0.61 35.63 9.34
C ARG A 73 1.20 35.05 10.61
N TRP A 74 1.79 33.86 10.49
CA TRP A 74 2.37 33.10 11.60
C TRP A 74 3.63 32.38 11.14
N GLY A 75 4.73 32.56 11.87
CA GLY A 75 6.06 32.00 11.57
C GLY A 75 6.75 32.60 10.32
N VAL A 76 5.99 32.88 9.26
CA VAL A 76 6.47 33.46 7.99
C VAL A 76 5.54 34.56 7.51
N CYS A 77 6.11 35.59 6.88
CA CYS A 77 5.34 36.75 6.42
C CYS A 77 4.68 36.55 5.04
N TRP A 78 5.28 35.74 4.16
CA TRP A 78 4.82 35.62 2.77
C TRP A 78 3.61 34.67 2.60
N VAL A 79 3.32 33.76 3.54
CA VAL A 79 2.17 32.83 3.48
C VAL A 79 1.05 33.27 4.42
N ASN A 80 -0.21 33.19 3.98
CA ASN A 80 -1.38 33.45 4.83
C ASN A 80 -1.60 32.28 5.80
N PHE A 81 -2.15 32.53 6.98
CA PHE A 81 -2.49 31.47 7.93
C PHE A 81 -3.51 30.49 7.32
N GLU A 82 -4.46 30.99 6.53
CA GLU A 82 -5.40 30.16 5.76
C GLU A 82 -4.70 29.14 4.85
N ALA A 83 -3.71 29.60 4.06
CA ALA A 83 -2.97 28.74 3.14
C ALA A 83 -2.10 27.71 3.89
N LEU A 84 -1.53 28.07 5.04
CA LEU A 84 -0.81 27.14 5.90
C LEU A 84 -1.71 26.01 6.40
N ILE A 85 -2.92 26.33 6.86
CA ILE A 85 -3.89 25.32 7.34
C ILE A 85 -4.29 24.38 6.20
N ILE A 86 -4.58 24.92 5.02
CA ILE A 86 -4.95 24.12 3.85
C ILE A 86 -3.81 23.15 3.48
N ALA A 87 -2.56 23.63 3.46
CA ALA A 87 -1.40 22.80 3.16
C ALA A 87 -1.24 21.64 4.17
N MET A 88 -1.36 21.94 5.46
CA MET A 88 -1.29 20.91 6.51
C MET A 88 -2.43 19.89 6.41
N ALA A 89 -3.64 20.35 6.10
CA ALA A 89 -4.79 19.48 5.86
C ALA A 89 -4.57 18.56 4.66
N MET A 90 -3.98 19.05 3.57
CA MET A 90 -3.65 18.23 2.40
C MET A 90 -2.57 17.18 2.71
N LEU A 91 -1.52 17.55 3.45
CA LEU A 91 -0.46 16.61 3.86
C LEU A 91 -1.00 15.53 4.79
N ALA A 92 -1.75 15.91 5.83
CA ALA A 92 -2.36 14.95 6.75
C ALA A 92 -3.43 14.09 6.07
N GLY A 93 -4.30 14.70 5.26
CA GLY A 93 -5.37 14.02 4.54
C GLY A 93 -4.85 13.01 3.52
N SER A 94 -3.85 13.39 2.72
CA SER A 94 -3.21 12.47 1.77
C SER A 94 -2.50 11.31 2.45
N LEU A 95 -1.88 11.55 3.62
CA LEU A 95 -1.29 10.48 4.44
C LEU A 95 -2.35 9.51 4.96
N LEU A 96 -3.49 10.01 5.47
CA LEU A 96 -4.60 9.18 5.94
C LEU A 96 -5.25 8.37 4.81
N ILE A 97 -5.45 8.99 3.64
CA ILE A 97 -5.98 8.30 2.45
C ILE A 97 -4.97 7.25 1.97
N GLY A 98 -3.68 7.58 1.91
CA GLY A 98 -2.63 6.64 1.52
C GLY A 98 -2.54 5.44 2.46
N LEU A 99 -2.58 5.66 3.77
CA LEU A 99 -2.56 4.60 4.78
C LEU A 99 -3.84 3.76 4.74
N SER A 100 -5.02 4.38 4.67
CA SER A 100 -6.29 3.65 4.61
C SER A 100 -6.41 2.83 3.32
N ALA A 101 -6.06 3.38 2.17
CA ALA A 101 -6.05 2.65 0.90
C ALA A 101 -5.03 1.51 0.91
N CYS A 102 -3.82 1.75 1.46
CA CYS A 102 -2.81 0.70 1.63
C CYS A 102 -3.30 -0.39 2.58
N CYS A 103 -3.89 -0.03 3.73
CA CYS A 103 -4.43 -0.98 4.69
C CYS A 103 -5.59 -1.78 4.10
N CYS A 104 -6.55 -1.14 3.43
CA CYS A 104 -7.67 -1.81 2.77
C CYS A 104 -7.19 -2.74 1.65
N TRP A 105 -6.23 -2.29 0.81
CA TRP A 105 -5.66 -3.12 -0.25
C TRP A 105 -4.86 -4.29 0.33
N CYS A 106 -4.00 -4.05 1.33
CA CYS A 106 -3.22 -5.10 1.96
C CYS A 106 -4.10 -6.08 2.74
N PHE A 107 -5.06 -5.65 3.56
CA PHE A 107 -5.91 -6.56 4.36
C PHE A 107 -6.92 -7.32 3.48
N CYS A 108 -7.57 -6.66 2.52
CA CYS A 108 -8.55 -7.32 1.66
C CYS A 108 -7.89 -8.20 0.59
N CYS A 109 -6.75 -7.79 0.01
CA CYS A 109 -6.05 -8.61 -0.98
C CYS A 109 -5.18 -9.70 -0.32
N ARG A 110 -4.59 -9.49 0.87
CA ARG A 110 -3.84 -10.56 1.58
C ARG A 110 -4.77 -11.64 2.14
N ARG A 111 -6.01 -11.31 2.50
CA ARG A 111 -7.02 -12.30 2.89
C ARG A 111 -7.60 -13.08 1.69
N ARG A 112 -7.47 -12.53 0.47
CA ARG A 112 -7.74 -13.25 -0.80
C ARG A 112 -6.52 -13.99 -1.36
N ARG A 113 -5.33 -13.87 -0.75
CA ARG A 113 -4.09 -14.58 -1.15
C ARG A 113 -3.93 -15.97 -0.53
N SER A 114 -4.97 -16.53 0.07
CA SER A 114 -5.27 -17.94 -0.14
C SER A 114 -5.94 -18.09 -1.52
N GLY A 115 -5.41 -17.55 -2.62
CA GLY A 115 -4.13 -17.87 -3.25
C GLY A 115 -4.45 -18.76 -4.45
N PRO A 116 -4.27 -18.32 -5.72
CA PRO A 116 -4.50 -19.16 -6.90
C PRO A 116 -3.68 -20.46 -6.87
N ASP A 117 -2.57 -20.51 -6.11
CA ASP A 117 -1.83 -21.73 -5.80
C ASP A 117 -2.70 -22.84 -5.20
N GLN A 118 -3.67 -22.51 -4.34
CA GLN A 118 -4.55 -23.53 -3.75
C GLN A 118 -5.51 -24.12 -4.79
N ASP A 119 -5.95 -23.32 -5.76
CA ASP A 119 -6.77 -23.79 -6.87
C ASP A 119 -5.93 -24.58 -7.87
N GLU A 120 -4.71 -24.11 -8.18
CA GLU A 120 -3.75 -24.83 -9.02
C GLU A 120 -3.36 -26.20 -8.43
N GLU A 121 -3.10 -26.28 -7.13
CA GLU A 121 -2.87 -27.56 -6.43
C GLU A 121 -4.09 -28.48 -6.51
N ARG A 122 -5.31 -27.94 -6.38
CA ARG A 122 -6.55 -28.71 -6.56
C ARG A 122 -6.70 -29.21 -7.99
N PHE A 123 -6.36 -28.41 -8.99
CA PHE A 123 -6.41 -28.82 -10.39
C PHE A 123 -5.34 -29.86 -10.73
N ALA A 124 -4.12 -29.72 -10.19
CA ALA A 124 -3.04 -30.68 -10.34
C ALA A 124 -3.43 -32.05 -9.77
N ARG A 125 -3.95 -32.08 -8.53
CA ARG A 125 -4.42 -33.32 -7.89
C ARG A 125 -5.50 -34.02 -8.71
N ARG A 126 -6.48 -33.26 -9.22
CA ARG A 126 -7.57 -33.80 -10.04
C ARG A 126 -7.07 -34.38 -11.36
N ARG A 127 -6.05 -33.77 -11.97
CA ARG A 127 -5.41 -34.27 -13.21
C ARG A 127 -4.66 -35.57 -12.97
N GLU A 128 -3.98 -35.69 -11.84
CA GLU A 128 -3.27 -36.91 -11.44
C GLU A 128 -4.25 -38.06 -11.18
N GLU A 129 -5.35 -37.82 -10.46
CA GLU A 129 -6.39 -38.83 -10.22
C GLU A 129 -7.00 -39.37 -11.52
N ILE A 130 -7.28 -38.48 -12.49
CA ILE A 130 -7.80 -38.89 -13.81
C ILE A 130 -6.76 -39.71 -14.57
N LYS A 131 -5.49 -39.33 -14.50
CA LYS A 131 -4.39 -40.05 -15.14
C LYS A 131 -4.24 -41.45 -14.53
N GLN A 132 -4.26 -41.57 -13.21
CA GLN A 132 -4.21 -42.86 -12.51
C GLN A 132 -5.37 -43.77 -12.92
N ARG A 133 -6.61 -43.26 -12.94
CA ARG A 133 -7.79 -44.05 -13.38
C ARG A 133 -7.70 -44.46 -14.85
N SER A 134 -7.03 -43.68 -15.70
CA SER A 134 -6.77 -44.06 -17.09
C SER A 134 -5.73 -45.18 -17.19
N GLU A 135 -4.66 -45.07 -16.41
CA GLU A 135 -3.59 -46.07 -16.34
C GLU A 135 -4.10 -47.40 -15.78
N GLU A 136 -4.89 -47.41 -14.71
CA GLU A 136 -5.53 -48.60 -14.18
C GLU A 136 -6.39 -49.32 -15.24
N ARG A 137 -7.22 -48.56 -15.97
CA ARG A 137 -8.02 -49.12 -17.08
C ARG A 137 -7.18 -49.63 -18.24
N ASN A 138 -5.98 -49.09 -18.43
CA ASN A 138 -5.05 -49.56 -19.47
C ASN A 138 -4.36 -50.86 -19.03
N VAL A 139 -3.94 -50.93 -17.76
CA VAL A 139 -3.34 -52.13 -17.18
C VAL A 139 -4.34 -53.28 -17.17
N ASP A 140 -5.58 -53.07 -16.69
CA ASP A 140 -6.63 -54.11 -16.73
C ASP A 140 -6.90 -54.60 -18.17
N ARG A 141 -6.94 -53.69 -19.14
CA ARG A 141 -7.07 -54.08 -20.55
C ARG A 141 -5.89 -54.92 -21.04
N LYS A 142 -4.66 -54.57 -20.67
CA LYS A 142 -3.47 -55.33 -21.05
C LYS A 142 -3.42 -56.69 -20.38
N THR A 143 -3.69 -56.77 -19.08
CA THR A 143 -3.68 -58.05 -18.34
C THR A 143 -4.73 -59.01 -18.88
N ARG A 144 -5.94 -58.54 -19.18
CA ARG A 144 -6.98 -59.35 -19.84
C ARG A 144 -6.56 -59.85 -21.23
N HIS A 145 -5.95 -58.98 -22.04
CA HIS A 145 -5.44 -59.40 -23.36
C HIS A 145 -4.30 -60.41 -23.25
N GLU A 146 -3.40 -60.22 -22.29
CA GLU A 146 -2.30 -61.15 -22.05
C GLU A 146 -2.81 -62.50 -21.55
N ASP A 147 -3.78 -62.53 -20.63
CA ASP A 147 -4.38 -63.76 -20.13
C ASP A 147 -5.03 -64.59 -21.26
N ILE A 148 -5.78 -63.94 -22.14
CA ILE A 148 -6.32 -64.57 -23.36
C ILE A 148 -5.18 -65.12 -24.23
N ARG A 149 -4.13 -64.31 -24.47
CA ARG A 149 -2.97 -64.74 -25.25
C ARG A 149 -2.30 -65.99 -24.65
N LYS A 150 -2.20 -66.08 -23.31
CA LYS A 150 -1.66 -67.27 -22.61
C LYS A 150 -2.57 -68.48 -22.81
N LYS A 151 -3.89 -68.29 -22.62
CA LYS A 151 -4.88 -69.36 -22.69
C LYS A 151 -4.90 -70.08 -24.05
N TYR A 152 -4.67 -69.34 -25.13
CA TYR A 152 -4.66 -69.89 -26.49
C TYR A 152 -3.25 -70.18 -27.02
N GLY A 153 -2.20 -70.05 -26.21
CA GLY A 153 -0.81 -70.33 -26.63
C GLY A 153 -0.24 -69.32 -27.63
N LEU A 154 -0.87 -68.16 -27.83
CA LEU A 154 -0.44 -67.09 -28.73
C LEU A 154 0.68 -66.22 -28.11
N MET A 155 1.53 -66.79 -27.25
CA MET A 155 2.69 -66.08 -26.71
C MET A 155 3.52 -65.55 -27.88
N ALA A 156 3.79 -64.24 -27.90
CA ALA A 156 4.69 -63.67 -28.88
C ALA A 156 6.08 -64.27 -28.61
N ASP A 157 6.50 -65.22 -29.46
CA ASP A 157 7.86 -65.72 -29.46
C ASP A 157 8.77 -64.52 -29.77
N SER A 158 9.63 -64.17 -28.80
CA SER A 158 10.30 -62.87 -28.69
C SER A 158 11.35 -62.59 -29.77
N ASN A 159 11.38 -63.35 -30.87
CA ASN A 159 12.41 -63.29 -31.90
C ASN A 159 11.91 -63.23 -33.36
N LEU A 160 10.61 -63.03 -33.63
CA LEU A 160 10.11 -62.93 -35.01
C LEU A 160 9.69 -61.49 -35.37
N PRO A 161 10.41 -60.81 -36.29
CA PRO A 161 10.00 -59.51 -36.79
C PRO A 161 8.74 -59.66 -37.64
N TYR A 162 7.81 -58.72 -37.47
CA TYR A 162 6.49 -58.72 -38.08
C TYR A 162 6.56 -58.96 -39.61
N ASN A 163 6.10 -60.12 -40.08
CA ASN A 163 5.99 -60.41 -41.51
C ASN A 163 4.74 -59.71 -42.05
N LYS A 164 4.95 -58.60 -42.76
CA LYS A 164 3.92 -57.94 -43.55
C LYS A 164 3.63 -58.83 -44.76
N PHE A 165 2.42 -59.40 -44.81
CA PHE A 165 1.98 -60.15 -46.00
C PHE A 165 1.68 -59.16 -47.11
N GLU A 166 2.47 -59.22 -48.19
CA GLU A 166 2.11 -58.60 -49.48
C GLU A 166 1.13 -59.54 -50.17
N ASN A 167 -0.09 -59.05 -50.41
CA ASN A 167 -1.10 -59.77 -51.17
C ASN A 167 -0.97 -59.39 -52.65
N GLU A 168 -0.70 -60.37 -53.52
CA GLU A 168 -0.89 -60.27 -54.98
C GLU A 168 -2.38 -60.32 -55.36
#